data_AF-A0A1Q5TVD4-F1
#
_entry.id   AF-A0A1Q5TVD4-F1
#
_cell.length_a   1.000
_cell.length_b   1.000
_cell.length_c   1.000
_cell.angle_alpha   90.00
_cell.angle_beta   90.00
_cell.angle_gamma   90.00
#
_symmetry.space_group_name_H-M   'P 1'
#
loop_
_entity.id
_entity.type
_entity.pdbx_description
1 polymer ?
#
loop_
_entity_poly.entity_id
_entity_poly.type
_entity_poly.pdbx_seq_one_letter_code
_entity_poly.pdbx_strand_id
1 'polypeptide(L)'
;MLKSSIALQYVPFNKRAWHAGVSCYCDRDKCNDFSIGIELEGTDYEEFTEIQYTKLAEVTELLISQYPDIRDNMTGHSDIAPGRKTDPGPYFYWEHYRQLLKE
;
A
#
# COMPACT_ATOMS: atom_id res chain seq x y z
N MET A 1 -9.25 5.43 19.17
CA MET A 1 -10.06 4.22 18.91
C MET A 1 -9.09 3.06 18.72
N LEU A 2 -9.40 1.85 19.19
CA LEU A 2 -8.55 0.69 18.94
C LEU A 2 -8.71 0.29 17.47
N LYS A 3 -7.66 0.42 16.66
CA LYS A 3 -7.65 -0.08 15.28
C LYS A 3 -7.65 -1.61 15.31
N SER A 4 -8.51 -2.24 14.52
CA SER A 4 -8.73 -3.70 14.54
C SER A 4 -7.76 -4.43 13.60
N SER A 5 -7.58 -5.74 13.81
CA SER A 5 -6.78 -6.61 12.92
C SER A 5 -7.53 -7.05 11.64
N ILE A 6 -8.71 -6.50 11.39
CA ILE A 6 -9.59 -6.92 10.30
C ILE A 6 -9.03 -6.36 8.98
N ALA A 7 -8.86 -7.25 8.00
CA ALA A 7 -8.65 -6.88 6.60
C ALA A 7 -9.95 -7.10 5.83
N LEU A 8 -10.44 -6.05 5.16
CA LEU A 8 -11.61 -6.12 4.28
C LEU A 8 -11.15 -6.03 2.83
N GLN A 9 -11.66 -6.93 1.98
CA GLN A 9 -11.38 -6.92 0.55
C GLN A 9 -12.63 -6.53 -0.25
N TYR A 10 -12.53 -5.43 -0.99
CA TYR A 10 -13.63 -4.90 -1.80
C TYR A 10 -13.54 -5.32 -3.27
N VAL A 11 -12.33 -5.45 -3.81
CA VAL A 11 -12.07 -5.77 -5.22
C VAL A 11 -11.10 -6.97 -5.28
N PRO A 12 -11.36 -7.99 -6.12
CA PRO A 12 -10.39 -9.06 -6.37
C PRO A 12 -9.06 -8.52 -6.90
N PHE A 13 -7.93 -9.07 -6.46
CA PHE A 13 -6.59 -8.56 -6.84
C PHE A 13 -6.29 -8.62 -8.34
N ASN A 14 -6.97 -9.50 -9.09
CA ASN A 14 -6.85 -9.59 -10.55
C ASN A 14 -7.83 -8.67 -11.31
N LYS A 15 -8.47 -7.73 -10.61
CA LYS A 15 -9.39 -6.74 -11.19
C LYS A 15 -8.91 -5.33 -10.88
N ARG A 16 -9.26 -4.40 -11.76
CA ARG A 16 -8.91 -3.00 -11.62
C ARG A 16 -9.75 -2.31 -10.53
N ALA A 17 -9.15 -2.04 -9.38
CA ALA A 17 -9.69 -1.10 -8.41
C ALA A 17 -9.44 0.36 -8.86
N TRP A 18 -10.21 1.31 -8.33
CA TRP A 18 -10.07 2.74 -8.64
C TRP A 18 -9.56 3.48 -7.40
N HIS A 19 -8.25 3.43 -7.16
CA HIS A 19 -7.63 4.01 -5.96
C HIS A 19 -6.58 5.08 -6.31
N ALA A 20 -5.79 4.88 -7.37
CA ALA A 20 -4.66 5.74 -7.69
C ALA A 20 -5.07 7.09 -8.33
N GLY A 21 -6.13 7.13 -9.13
CA GLY A 21 -6.51 8.33 -9.91
C GLY A 21 -5.45 8.71 -10.95
N VAL A 22 -5.33 10.01 -11.26
CA VAL A 22 -4.25 10.52 -12.14
C VAL A 22 -2.91 10.32 -11.43
N SER A 23 -2.05 9.48 -12.02
CA SER A 23 -0.84 8.95 -11.39
C SER A 23 0.14 8.41 -12.43
N CYS A 24 1.44 8.38 -12.08
CA CYS A 24 2.54 7.84 -12.89
C CYS A 24 3.56 7.13 -11.99
N TYR A 25 4.05 5.96 -12.40
CA TYR A 25 5.12 5.22 -11.71
C TYR A 25 6.10 4.66 -12.75
N CYS A 26 7.40 4.93 -12.58
CA CYS A 26 8.45 4.52 -13.52
C CYS A 26 8.09 4.83 -14.99
N ASP A 27 7.74 6.09 -15.27
CA ASP A 27 7.32 6.60 -16.59
C ASP A 27 6.07 5.93 -17.19
N ARG A 28 5.30 5.21 -16.38
CA ARG A 28 4.03 4.58 -16.77
C ARG A 28 2.84 5.24 -16.08
N ASP A 29 2.01 5.88 -16.87
CA ASP A 29 0.76 6.50 -16.40
C ASP A 29 -0.33 5.47 -16.04
N LYS A 30 -1.35 5.95 -15.32
CA LYS A 30 -2.58 5.22 -14.96
C LYS A 30 -2.30 4.01 -14.07
N CYS A 31 -1.72 4.26 -12.90
CA CYS A 31 -1.30 3.20 -11.98
C CYS A 31 -2.42 2.17 -11.65
N ASN A 32 -3.69 2.58 -11.60
CA ASN A 32 -4.82 1.65 -11.46
C ASN A 32 -4.76 0.45 -12.43
N ASP A 33 -4.25 0.62 -13.64
CA ASP A 33 -4.21 -0.44 -14.66
C ASP A 33 -3.17 -1.55 -14.33
N PHE A 34 -2.26 -1.33 -13.39
CA PHE A 34 -1.18 -2.27 -13.04
C PHE A 34 -0.82 -2.34 -11.55
N SER A 35 -1.57 -1.67 -10.67
CA SER A 35 -1.33 -1.68 -9.22
C SER A 35 -2.46 -2.32 -8.44
N ILE A 36 -2.12 -2.79 -7.23
CA ILE A 36 -3.09 -3.16 -6.18
C ILE A 36 -3.03 -2.08 -5.10
N GLY A 37 -4.19 -1.52 -4.75
CA GLY A 37 -4.30 -0.55 -3.66
C GLY A 37 -4.61 -1.23 -2.33
N ILE A 38 -3.79 -0.97 -1.32
CA ILE A 38 -4.04 -1.38 0.08
C ILE A 38 -4.20 -0.11 0.92
N GLU A 39 -5.33 0.00 1.61
CA GLU A 39 -5.66 1.15 2.45
C GLU A 39 -5.47 0.80 3.92
N LEU A 40 -4.74 1.65 4.65
CA LEU A 40 -4.64 1.58 6.11
C LEU A 40 -5.50 2.67 6.74
N GLU A 41 -6.38 2.32 7.68
CA GLU A 41 -7.13 3.31 8.45
C GLU A 41 -6.17 4.18 9.28
N GLY A 42 -6.10 5.47 8.98
CA GLY A 42 -5.21 6.41 9.64
C GLY A 42 -5.19 7.77 8.95
N THR A 43 -4.22 8.60 9.33
CA THR A 43 -4.04 9.94 8.78
C THR A 43 -2.55 10.27 8.68
N ASP A 44 -2.22 11.34 7.96
CA ASP A 44 -0.85 11.86 7.84
C ASP A 44 -0.32 12.53 9.12
N TYR A 45 -1.04 12.44 10.24
CA TYR A 45 -0.73 13.12 11.50
C TYR A 45 -0.60 12.16 12.70
N GLU A 46 -0.72 10.85 12.49
CA GLU A 46 -0.60 9.86 13.55
C GLU A 46 0.11 8.59 13.08
N GLU A 47 0.74 7.89 14.02
CA GLU A 47 1.38 6.60 13.74
C GLU A 47 0.36 5.51 13.41
N PHE A 48 0.73 4.64 12.47
CA PHE A 48 0.03 3.39 12.24
C PHE A 48 0.39 2.38 13.33
N THR A 49 -0.59 1.56 13.71
CA THR A 49 -0.40 0.59 14.79
C THR A 49 0.39 -0.64 14.34
N GLU A 50 1.08 -1.31 15.27
CA GLU A 50 1.80 -2.55 14.99
C GLU A 50 0.94 -3.64 14.33
N ILE A 51 -0.34 -3.73 14.73
CA ILE A 51 -1.26 -4.70 14.15
C ILE A 51 -1.56 -4.41 12.68
N GLN A 52 -1.57 -3.13 12.26
CA GLN A 52 -1.73 -2.74 10.86
C GLN A 52 -0.50 -3.09 10.05
N TYR A 53 0.71 -2.80 10.55
CA TYR A 53 1.96 -3.18 9.87
C TYR A 53 2.07 -4.69 9.69
N THR A 54 1.79 -5.45 10.74
CA THR A 54 1.81 -6.93 10.69
C THR A 54 0.82 -7.44 9.65
N LYS A 55 -0.41 -6.91 9.64
CA LYS A 55 -1.44 -7.33 8.69
C LYS A 55 -1.10 -6.93 7.25
N LEU A 56 -0.54 -5.73 7.06
CA LEU A 56 -0.07 -5.27 5.76
C LEU A 56 1.03 -6.19 5.23
N ALA A 57 2.04 -6.51 6.05
CA ALA A 57 3.12 -7.41 5.67
C ALA A 57 2.61 -8.80 5.30
N GLU A 58 1.68 -9.39 6.08
CA GLU A 58 1.05 -10.67 5.74
C GLU A 58 0.34 -10.64 4.37
N VAL A 59 -0.44 -9.58 4.09
CA VAL A 59 -1.12 -9.42 2.80
C VAL A 59 -0.10 -9.23 1.68
N THR A 60 0.92 -8.41 1.89
CA THR A 60 1.97 -8.17 0.91
C THR A 60 2.73 -9.45 0.57
N GLU A 61 3.10 -10.27 1.55
CA GLU A 61 3.77 -11.56 1.30
C GLU A 61 2.91 -12.51 0.46
N LEU A 62 1.60 -12.56 0.74
CA LEU A 62 0.66 -13.31 -0.09
C LEU A 62 0.63 -12.78 -1.52
N LEU A 63 0.62 -11.46 -1.70
CA LEU A 63 0.65 -10.83 -3.01
C LEU A 63 1.97 -11.09 -3.76
N ILE A 64 3.12 -10.99 -3.09
CA ILE A 64 4.44 -11.29 -3.66
C ILE A 64 4.50 -12.74 -4.13
N SER A 65 3.95 -13.68 -3.35
CA SER A 65 3.95 -15.10 -3.73
C SER A 65 3.21 -15.37 -5.06
N GLN A 66 2.22 -14.53 -5.40
CA GLN A 66 1.43 -14.64 -6.63
C GLN A 66 1.93 -13.70 -7.75
N TYR A 67 2.48 -12.54 -7.38
CA TYR A 67 2.96 -11.49 -8.28
C TYR A 67 4.36 -11.04 -7.82
N PRO A 68 5.42 -11.80 -8.15
CA PRO A 68 6.77 -11.59 -7.59
C PRO A 68 7.33 -10.19 -7.77
N ASP A 69 7.01 -9.53 -8.89
CA ASP A 69 7.45 -8.16 -9.20
C ASP A 69 7.05 -7.14 -8.13
N ILE A 70 6.02 -7.41 -7.30
CA ILE A 70 5.62 -6.53 -6.20
C ILE A 70 6.76 -6.31 -5.20
N ARG A 71 7.66 -7.29 -5.01
CA ARG A 71 8.76 -7.18 -4.04
C ARG A 71 9.63 -5.93 -4.25
N ASP A 72 9.84 -5.57 -5.51
CA ASP A 72 10.64 -4.39 -5.87
C ASP A 72 9.78 -3.16 -6.18
N ASN A 73 8.46 -3.30 -6.22
CA ASN A 73 7.51 -2.28 -6.69
C ASN A 73 6.45 -1.95 -5.63
N MET A 74 6.90 -1.46 -4.47
CA MET A 74 6.05 -0.93 -3.39
C MET A 74 6.32 0.56 -3.18
N THR A 75 5.26 1.38 -3.18
CA THR A 75 5.34 2.84 -3.15
C THR A 75 4.10 3.46 -2.49
N GLY A 76 4.20 4.71 -2.04
CA GLY A 76 3.08 5.48 -1.52
C GLY A 76 2.23 6.13 -2.61
N HIS A 77 1.03 6.61 -2.25
CA HIS A 77 0.20 7.36 -3.20
C HIS A 77 0.82 8.72 -3.54
N SER A 78 1.50 9.33 -2.57
CA SER A 78 2.26 10.57 -2.72
C SER A 78 3.38 10.47 -3.76
N ASP A 79 4.03 9.30 -3.87
CA ASP A 79 5.13 9.08 -4.81
C ASP A 79 4.64 9.03 -6.27
N ILE A 80 3.47 8.41 -6.51
CA ILE A 80 2.89 8.28 -7.86
C ILE A 80 2.03 9.47 -8.28
N ALA A 81 1.70 10.37 -7.34
CA ALA A 81 0.87 11.54 -7.58
C ALA A 81 1.34 12.77 -6.77
N PRO A 82 2.62 13.18 -6.95
CA PRO A 82 3.22 14.26 -6.17
C PRO A 82 2.46 15.58 -6.37
N GLY A 83 2.28 16.33 -5.28
CA GLY A 83 1.51 17.59 -5.26
C GLY A 83 -0.02 17.42 -5.27
N ARG A 84 -0.54 16.20 -5.50
CA ARG A 84 -1.98 15.89 -5.42
C ARG A 84 -2.33 15.04 -4.20
N LYS A 85 -1.47 14.10 -3.82
CA LYS A 85 -1.68 13.19 -2.68
C LYS A 85 -0.50 13.25 -1.72
N THR A 86 -0.78 12.97 -0.45
CA THR A 86 0.17 13.05 0.66
C THR A 86 0.30 11.71 1.40
N ASP A 87 -0.71 10.84 1.28
CA ASP A 87 -0.74 9.50 1.85
C ASP A 87 0.31 8.56 1.22
N PRO A 88 0.90 7.63 2.01
CA PRO A 88 0.53 7.26 3.37
C PRO A 88 1.11 8.19 4.46
N GLY A 89 1.72 9.31 4.07
CA GLY A 89 2.17 10.35 4.97
C GLY A 89 3.49 10.02 5.70
N PRO A 90 4.00 10.99 6.49
CA PRO A 90 5.29 10.85 7.16
C PRO A 90 5.30 9.83 8.30
N TYR A 91 4.12 9.42 8.78
CA TYR A 91 3.97 8.45 9.86
C TYR A 91 3.84 7.00 9.38
N PHE A 92 3.92 6.77 8.07
CA PHE A 92 4.15 5.45 7.51
C PHE A 92 5.66 5.17 7.45
N TYR A 93 6.12 4.33 8.37
CA TYR A 93 7.52 3.95 8.54
C TYR A 93 7.87 2.81 7.59
N TRP A 94 8.32 3.19 6.38
CA TRP A 94 8.71 2.26 5.31
C TRP A 94 9.75 1.24 5.73
N GLU A 95 10.75 1.64 6.52
CA GLU A 95 11.80 0.72 6.99
C GLU A 95 11.22 -0.38 7.88
N HIS A 96 10.40 0.01 8.87
CA HIS A 96 9.70 -0.94 9.76
C HIS A 96 8.84 -1.90 8.95
N TYR A 97 8.03 -1.38 8.02
CA TYR A 97 7.23 -2.20 7.12
C TYR A 97 8.08 -3.22 6.33
N ARG A 98 9.21 -2.79 5.75
CA ARG A 98 10.08 -3.66 4.96
C ARG A 98 10.78 -4.72 5.81
N GLN A 99 11.13 -4.42 7.06
CA GLN A 99 11.72 -5.39 7.99
C GLN A 99 10.75 -6.53 8.38
N LEU A 100 9.44 -6.31 8.24
CA LEU A 100 8.42 -7.34 8.49
C LEU A 100 8.18 -8.28 7.30
N LEU A 101 8.72 -7.94 6.12
CA LEU A 101 8.68 -8.80 4.94
C LEU A 101 9.75 -9.89 5.05
N LYS A 102 9.42 -11.10 4.61
CA LYS A 102 10.35 -12.24 4.60
C LYS A 102 11.32 -12.09 3.43
N GLU A 103 12.57 -12.52 3.61
CA GLU A 103 13.59 -12.57 2.54
C GLU A 103 13.15 -13.41 1.34
#